data_AF-A0A2N2GK00-F1
#
_entry.id   AF-A0A2N2GK00-F1
#
_cell.length_a   1.000
_cell.length_b   1.000
_cell.length_c   1.000
_cell.angle_alpha   90.00
_cell.angle_beta   90.00
_cell.angle_gamma   90.00
#
_symmetry.space_group_name_H-M   'P 1'
#
loop_
_entity.id
_entity.type
_entity.pdbx_description
1 polymer ?
#
loop_
_entity_poly.entity_id
_entity_poly.type
_entity_poly.pdbx_seq_one_letter_code
_entity_poly.pdbx_strand_id
1 'polypeptide(L)'
;MQKVLICFISFFVVFNLEIFHPSLLSGSDYNINQHRTSGTVIPPSVSKEESRPVLTVTPREIDLGSVKPGETVFGEFNLKNISPGTMSWSTSCPEGWDGVTGKTLRGSVSGEPANLSLELKIAERAENIPGDKKRIPGYQTSMKLEAAGRELICNKDLKAGEYRKAIKITSAGGQRTIFVDFRIHALQEIPSISLNPQRLDLGTQLPGKIISKRIELINKGREMLRWSVAQPQANVAQIPGELQKERYLSFHNEVLPEPGKYIIPEHLKDSMELIGKWTEKNGYPLSKGAASSIKYRFNGTGISVFLQSHTEDGNCSIYLDEILLNLPDVLSGQWEKKELVIAEGLAEGPHVVTIVIREGSLELEGIKVFGKDIMRGPRGWITVFPNSGTTMTEIDYINVKVDTSNLTPGYYGDKIIFKSNAGEEKAEIYVDIMSDSGPKIIDVYLYSKDKDYLFTIDPQAESKRLIQNGYLKEGIAFRLFMPQTPGTTNFYRWYNPVKRDHYYHYDRSGGGKKLDGYVYEGTIGNIATSRMTNTRELYRWFNPSTGRHYYSTNAKAATGERKGYRFDGIAGYVR
;
A
#
# COMPACT_ATOMS: atom_id res chain seq x y z
N MET A 1 -34.98 -32.60 14.75
CA MET A 1 -35.70 -31.31 14.59
C MET A 1 -34.64 -30.26 14.30
N GLN A 2 -34.58 -29.52 13.20
CA GLN A 2 -35.48 -29.33 12.06
C GLN A 2 -34.56 -28.78 10.95
N LYS A 3 -34.46 -29.49 9.80
CA LYS A 3 -33.70 -29.05 8.62
C LYS A 3 -34.59 -28.11 7.82
N VAL A 4 -34.14 -26.89 7.55
CA VAL A 4 -34.83 -25.99 6.63
C VAL A 4 -34.21 -26.13 5.24
N LEU A 5 -35.00 -26.75 4.37
CA LEU A 5 -34.80 -26.99 2.96
C LEU A 5 -35.21 -25.71 2.22
N ILE A 6 -34.29 -25.05 1.51
CA ILE A 6 -34.64 -23.94 0.60
C ILE A 6 -34.61 -24.49 -0.82
N CYS A 7 -35.81 -24.65 -1.37
CA CYS A 7 -36.08 -25.13 -2.72
C CYS A 7 -35.61 -24.12 -3.78
N PHE A 8 -34.98 -24.66 -4.83
CA PHE A 8 -34.82 -24.02 -6.13
C PHE A 8 -36.18 -23.72 -6.75
N ILE A 9 -36.42 -22.46 -7.13
CA ILE A 9 -37.53 -22.07 -8.02
C ILE A 9 -36.90 -21.69 -9.36
N SER A 10 -36.92 -22.63 -10.30
CA SER A 10 -36.64 -22.38 -11.72
C SER A 10 -37.85 -21.66 -12.33
N PHE A 11 -37.68 -20.40 -12.71
CA PHE A 11 -38.63 -19.68 -13.55
C PHE A 11 -38.42 -20.14 -15.01
N PHE A 12 -39.25 -21.07 -15.47
CA PHE A 12 -39.45 -21.34 -16.89
C PHE A 12 -40.35 -20.25 -17.47
N VAL A 13 -39.77 -19.30 -18.19
CA VAL A 13 -40.55 -18.35 -19.02
C VAL A 13 -40.80 -19.02 -20.36
N VAL A 14 -42.02 -19.52 -20.54
CA VAL A 14 -42.55 -20.03 -21.81
C VAL A 14 -42.98 -18.83 -22.65
N PHE A 15 -42.13 -18.42 -23.60
CA PHE A 15 -42.55 -17.51 -24.67
C PHE A 15 -43.26 -18.32 -25.76
N ASN A 16 -44.59 -18.21 -25.79
CA ASN A 16 -45.39 -18.53 -26.96
C ASN A 16 -45.09 -17.49 -28.04
N LEU A 17 -44.43 -17.91 -29.12
CA LEU A 17 -44.38 -17.14 -30.37
C LEU A 17 -45.22 -17.89 -31.41
N GLU A 18 -46.34 -17.26 -31.79
CA GLU A 18 -47.13 -17.64 -32.95
C GLU A 18 -46.25 -17.58 -34.21
N ILE A 19 -46.09 -18.73 -34.86
CA ILE A 19 -45.48 -18.86 -36.18
C ILE A 19 -46.59 -18.68 -37.20
N PHE A 20 -46.60 -17.55 -37.89
CA PHE A 20 -47.29 -17.39 -39.16
C PHE A 20 -46.31 -17.52 -40.33
N HIS A 21 -46.86 -18.05 -41.42
CA HIS A 21 -46.33 -18.17 -42.79
C HIS A 21 -45.67 -19.51 -43.15
N PRO A 22 -45.66 -19.86 -44.45
CA PRO A 22 -46.80 -20.42 -45.16
C PRO A 22 -46.43 -21.75 -45.83
N SER A 23 -47.44 -22.44 -46.33
CA SER A 23 -47.31 -23.56 -47.26
C SER A 23 -46.43 -23.24 -48.47
N LEU A 24 -45.45 -24.10 -48.73
CA LEU A 24 -44.91 -24.41 -50.06
C LEU A 24 -44.64 -25.93 -50.09
N LEU A 25 -45.50 -26.67 -50.77
CA LEU A 25 -45.12 -27.96 -51.32
C LEU A 25 -44.74 -27.74 -52.78
N SER A 26 -43.55 -28.21 -53.11
CA SER A 26 -43.02 -28.35 -54.46
C SER A 26 -43.96 -29.21 -55.31
N GLY A 27 -44.21 -28.76 -56.55
CA GLY A 27 -44.78 -29.59 -57.58
C GLY A 27 -43.76 -30.55 -58.20
N SER A 28 -44.25 -31.74 -58.53
CA SER A 28 -43.78 -32.70 -59.53
C SER A 28 -45.02 -33.60 -59.76
N ASP A 29 -45.55 -33.87 -60.94
CA ASP A 29 -44.88 -34.14 -62.21
C ASP A 29 -45.94 -34.30 -63.33
N TYR A 30 -45.49 -34.03 -64.55
CA TYR A 30 -45.85 -34.66 -65.84
C TYR A 30 -47.29 -34.65 -66.46
N ASN A 31 -47.29 -34.08 -67.69
CA ASN A 31 -47.81 -34.57 -68.98
C ASN A 31 -49.30 -34.44 -69.43
N ILE A 32 -49.47 -33.52 -70.40
CA ILE A 32 -49.90 -33.73 -71.82
C ILE A 32 -51.40 -33.94 -72.18
N ASN A 33 -51.76 -33.27 -73.30
CA ASN A 33 -52.95 -33.36 -74.19
C ASN A 33 -54.19 -32.54 -73.75
N GLN A 34 -54.90 -31.75 -74.58
CA GLN A 34 -55.06 -31.71 -76.05
C GLN A 34 -55.83 -30.43 -76.49
N HIS A 35 -55.56 -30.00 -77.75
CA HIS A 35 -56.45 -29.38 -78.76
C HIS A 35 -57.13 -27.98 -78.67
N ARG A 36 -56.81 -27.19 -79.73
CA ARG A 36 -57.64 -26.24 -80.56
C ARG A 36 -58.19 -24.98 -79.85
N THR A 37 -58.17 -23.76 -80.41
CA THR A 37 -58.03 -23.24 -81.78
C THR A 37 -57.74 -21.73 -81.72
N SER A 38 -56.91 -21.26 -82.66
CA SER A 38 -56.77 -19.91 -83.25
C SER A 38 -57.41 -18.69 -82.56
N GLY A 39 -56.54 -17.79 -82.11
CA GLY A 39 -56.82 -16.36 -81.91
C GLY A 39 -55.50 -15.60 -81.82
N THR A 40 -55.10 -14.94 -82.90
CA THR A 40 -53.87 -14.14 -82.97
C THR A 40 -53.92 -13.00 -81.95
N VAL A 41 -53.11 -13.08 -80.90
CA VAL A 41 -52.79 -11.93 -80.04
C VAL A 41 -51.27 -11.84 -79.95
N ILE A 42 -50.76 -10.68 -80.37
CA ILE A 42 -49.35 -10.29 -80.30
C ILE A 42 -48.90 -10.34 -78.84
N PRO A 43 -47.83 -11.07 -78.46
CA PRO A 43 -47.31 -10.99 -77.09
C PRO A 43 -46.55 -9.67 -76.90
N PRO A 44 -46.81 -8.92 -75.82
CA PRO A 44 -45.95 -7.83 -75.42
C PRO A 44 -44.62 -8.41 -74.90
N SER A 45 -43.53 -7.73 -75.24
CA SER A 45 -42.19 -7.98 -74.71
C SER A 45 -42.22 -8.01 -73.17
N VAL A 46 -41.98 -9.16 -72.56
CA VAL A 46 -41.75 -9.26 -71.11
C VAL A 46 -40.37 -8.70 -70.81
N SER A 47 -40.34 -7.45 -70.34
CA SER A 47 -39.18 -6.88 -69.66
C SER A 47 -38.87 -7.70 -68.41
N LYS A 48 -37.63 -8.20 -68.28
CA LYS A 48 -37.10 -8.69 -67.00
C LYS A 48 -37.28 -7.59 -65.96
N GLU A 49 -38.10 -7.81 -64.94
CA GLU A 49 -38.05 -6.97 -63.74
C GLU A 49 -36.67 -7.15 -63.10
N GLU A 50 -35.82 -6.14 -63.26
CA GLU A 50 -34.56 -6.05 -62.51
C GLU A 50 -34.92 -5.95 -61.02
N SER A 51 -34.69 -7.03 -60.28
CA SER A 51 -34.86 -7.05 -58.84
C SER A 51 -33.96 -5.99 -58.22
N ARG A 52 -34.55 -5.02 -57.51
CA ARG A 52 -33.77 -3.94 -56.89
C ARG A 52 -32.79 -4.53 -55.87
N PRO A 53 -31.55 -4.02 -55.82
CA PRO A 53 -30.58 -4.43 -54.80
C PRO A 53 -31.12 -4.23 -53.38
N VAL A 54 -30.92 -5.20 -52.48
CA VAL A 54 -31.32 -5.07 -51.06
C VAL A 54 -30.18 -5.53 -50.16
N LEU A 55 -29.64 -4.58 -49.38
CA LEU A 55 -28.62 -4.85 -48.37
C LEU A 55 -29.27 -5.20 -47.02
N THR A 56 -28.78 -6.28 -46.41
CA THR A 56 -29.11 -6.68 -45.04
C THR A 56 -27.88 -6.59 -44.14
N VAL A 57 -28.10 -6.27 -42.86
CA VAL A 57 -27.07 -6.16 -41.82
C VAL A 57 -27.53 -6.98 -40.62
N THR A 58 -26.69 -7.89 -40.15
CA THR A 58 -27.02 -8.79 -39.04
C THR A 58 -25.82 -8.93 -38.08
N PRO A 59 -25.98 -8.68 -36.77
CA PRO A 59 -27.16 -8.10 -36.13
C PRO A 59 -27.32 -6.60 -36.48
N ARG A 60 -28.47 -6.01 -36.13
CA ARG A 60 -28.70 -4.56 -36.27
C ARG A 60 -28.16 -3.74 -35.10
N GLU A 61 -27.78 -4.41 -34.02
CA GLU A 61 -27.25 -3.83 -32.79
C GLU A 61 -26.20 -4.78 -32.19
N ILE A 62 -25.10 -4.20 -31.72
CA ILE A 62 -24.03 -4.89 -31.00
C ILE A 62 -23.91 -4.24 -29.64
N ASP A 63 -24.14 -5.00 -28.58
CA ASP A 63 -23.86 -4.57 -27.22
C ASP A 63 -22.47 -5.08 -26.80
N LEU A 64 -21.54 -4.15 -26.60
CA LEU A 64 -20.17 -4.44 -26.15
C LEU A 64 -20.06 -4.43 -24.62
N GLY A 65 -21.13 -4.08 -23.91
CA GLY A 65 -21.19 -4.04 -22.47
C GLY A 65 -20.36 -2.91 -21.85
N SER A 66 -19.87 -3.17 -20.63
CA SER A 66 -19.06 -2.23 -19.85
C SER A 66 -17.59 -2.34 -20.24
N VAL A 67 -16.96 -1.21 -20.54
CA VAL A 67 -15.56 -1.13 -20.99
C VAL A 67 -14.78 -0.21 -20.04
N LYS A 68 -13.68 -0.73 -19.49
CA LYS A 68 -12.79 0.00 -18.59
C LYS A 68 -11.73 0.77 -19.38
N PRO A 69 -11.17 1.86 -18.82
CA PRO A 69 -9.97 2.48 -19.38
C PRO A 69 -8.83 1.46 -19.48
N GLY A 70 -8.15 1.41 -20.62
CA GLY A 70 -7.13 0.41 -20.96
C GLY A 70 -7.66 -0.87 -21.57
N GLU A 71 -8.97 -1.09 -21.56
CA GLU A 71 -9.60 -2.28 -22.11
C GLU A 71 -9.87 -2.14 -23.62
N THR A 72 -9.86 -3.28 -24.31
CA THR A 72 -10.23 -3.41 -25.71
C THR A 72 -11.30 -4.50 -25.83
N VAL A 73 -12.41 -4.17 -26.48
CA VAL A 73 -13.55 -5.09 -26.68
C VAL A 73 -13.87 -5.24 -28.16
N PHE A 74 -14.49 -6.35 -28.53
CA PHE A 74 -14.70 -6.74 -29.93
C PHE A 74 -16.17 -7.05 -30.19
N GLY A 75 -16.62 -6.78 -31.42
CA GLY A 75 -17.92 -7.16 -31.93
C GLY A 75 -17.83 -7.54 -33.41
N GLU A 76 -18.82 -8.29 -33.90
CA GLU A 76 -18.88 -8.72 -35.30
C GLU A 76 -20.29 -8.53 -35.86
N PHE A 77 -20.35 -8.18 -37.15
CA PHE A 77 -21.60 -8.18 -37.91
C PHE A 77 -21.33 -8.56 -39.36
N ASN A 78 -22.35 -9.04 -40.05
CA ASN A 78 -22.27 -9.40 -41.45
C ASN A 78 -23.20 -8.56 -42.32
N LEU A 79 -22.76 -8.34 -43.56
CA LEU A 79 -23.54 -7.76 -44.64
C LEU A 79 -23.90 -8.85 -45.62
N LYS A 80 -25.13 -8.82 -46.15
CA LYS A 80 -25.54 -9.73 -47.23
C LYS A 80 -26.40 -9.01 -48.25
N ASN A 81 -26.12 -9.21 -49.53
CA ASN A 81 -27.02 -8.85 -50.62
C ASN A 81 -28.00 -10.00 -50.83
N ILE A 82 -29.30 -9.75 -50.69
CA ILE A 82 -30.33 -10.77 -50.93
C ILE A 82 -30.86 -10.75 -52.38
N SER A 83 -30.41 -9.80 -53.19
CA SER A 83 -30.67 -9.78 -54.64
C SER A 83 -29.58 -10.53 -55.42
N PRO A 84 -29.89 -11.07 -56.62
CA PRO A 84 -28.88 -11.62 -57.52
C PRO A 84 -27.80 -10.59 -57.87
N GLY A 85 -26.54 -11.04 -57.90
CA GLY A 85 -25.40 -10.21 -58.29
C GLY A 85 -24.60 -9.62 -57.13
N THR A 86 -23.56 -8.85 -57.48
CA THR A 86 -22.63 -8.24 -56.53
C THR A 86 -22.99 -6.78 -56.31
N MET A 87 -22.97 -6.33 -55.06
CA MET A 87 -23.25 -4.95 -54.67
C MET A 87 -22.07 -4.34 -53.93
N SER A 88 -21.66 -3.14 -54.34
CA SER A 88 -20.68 -2.35 -53.58
C SER A 88 -21.34 -1.67 -52.39
N TRP A 89 -20.64 -1.64 -51.26
CA TRP A 89 -21.04 -0.90 -50.07
C TRP A 89 -19.89 -0.02 -49.58
N SER A 90 -20.25 1.02 -48.83
CA SER A 90 -19.28 1.91 -48.18
C SER A 90 -19.79 2.38 -46.83
N THR A 91 -18.88 2.59 -45.88
CA THR A 91 -19.16 3.22 -44.59
C THR A 91 -18.07 4.23 -44.21
N SER A 92 -18.43 5.18 -43.35
CA SER A 92 -17.59 6.23 -42.80
C SER A 92 -17.65 6.21 -41.29
N CYS A 93 -16.82 7.02 -40.63
CA CYS A 93 -16.87 7.14 -39.18
C CYS A 93 -18.26 7.58 -38.68
N PRO A 94 -18.65 7.14 -37.46
CA PRO A 94 -19.88 7.60 -36.85
C PRO A 94 -19.91 9.12 -36.69
N GLU A 95 -21.10 9.67 -36.55
CA GLU A 95 -21.29 11.13 -36.47
C GLU A 95 -20.48 11.74 -35.31
N GLY A 96 -19.67 12.75 -35.64
CA GLY A 96 -18.79 13.45 -34.72
C GLY A 96 -17.55 12.67 -34.27
N TRP A 97 -17.22 11.53 -34.89
CA TRP A 97 -15.94 10.86 -34.70
C TRP A 97 -14.94 11.28 -35.78
N ASP A 98 -13.71 11.50 -35.37
CA ASP A 98 -12.62 11.92 -36.25
C ASP A 98 -12.00 10.71 -36.93
N GLY A 99 -12.10 10.66 -38.25
CA GLY A 99 -11.38 9.70 -39.10
C GLY A 99 -10.43 10.42 -40.05
N VAL A 100 -9.54 9.67 -40.70
CA VAL A 100 -8.72 10.22 -41.79
C VAL A 100 -9.66 10.79 -42.86
N THR A 101 -9.56 12.09 -43.13
CA THR A 101 -10.50 12.83 -43.99
C THR A 101 -10.61 12.16 -45.37
N GLY A 102 -11.84 11.81 -45.77
CA GLY A 102 -12.12 11.13 -47.04
C GLY A 102 -11.89 9.61 -47.05
N LYS A 103 -11.33 9.02 -45.99
CA LYS A 103 -11.17 7.56 -45.87
C LYS A 103 -12.54 6.94 -45.56
N THR A 104 -12.99 6.06 -46.44
CA THR A 104 -14.20 5.25 -46.28
C THR A 104 -13.84 3.78 -46.37
N LEU A 105 -14.43 2.94 -45.52
CA LEU A 105 -14.29 1.49 -45.67
C LEU A 105 -15.25 1.06 -46.77
N ARG A 106 -14.72 0.35 -47.77
CA ARG A 106 -15.47 -0.09 -48.95
C ARG A 106 -15.24 -1.55 -49.22
N GLY A 107 -16.30 -2.25 -49.61
CA GLY A 107 -16.26 -3.64 -50.02
C GLY A 107 -17.35 -3.97 -51.01
N SER A 108 -17.42 -5.24 -51.37
CA SER A 108 -18.48 -5.80 -52.21
C SER A 108 -19.11 -6.98 -51.49
N VAL A 109 -20.41 -7.16 -51.68
CA VAL A 109 -21.18 -8.25 -51.06
C VAL A 109 -22.11 -8.87 -52.10
N SER A 110 -22.23 -10.19 -52.09
CA SER A 110 -23.11 -10.97 -52.98
C SER A 110 -24.08 -11.80 -52.11
N GLY A 111 -24.50 -12.97 -52.58
CA GLY A 111 -25.34 -13.90 -51.80
C GLY A 111 -24.64 -14.50 -50.57
N GLU A 112 -23.30 -14.50 -50.55
CA GLU A 112 -22.53 -14.89 -49.36
C GLU A 112 -22.36 -13.70 -48.40
N PRO A 113 -22.52 -13.91 -47.08
CA PRO A 113 -22.31 -12.84 -46.10
C PRO A 113 -20.85 -12.36 -46.07
N ALA A 114 -20.65 -11.05 -46.12
CA ALA A 114 -19.36 -10.41 -45.86
C ALA A 114 -19.28 -10.06 -44.37
N ASN A 115 -18.28 -10.59 -43.67
CA ASN A 115 -18.06 -10.31 -42.25
C ASN A 115 -17.28 -9.02 -42.05
N LEU A 116 -17.65 -8.28 -41.00
CA LEU A 116 -16.96 -7.10 -40.51
C LEU A 116 -16.71 -7.27 -39.02
N SER A 117 -15.48 -7.00 -38.61
CA SER A 117 -15.11 -6.91 -37.21
C SER A 117 -15.08 -5.45 -36.76
N LEU A 118 -15.47 -5.25 -35.51
CA LEU A 118 -15.43 -3.99 -34.79
C LEU A 118 -14.57 -4.18 -33.55
N GLU A 119 -13.57 -3.32 -33.39
CA GLU A 119 -12.73 -3.23 -32.20
C GLU A 119 -12.96 -1.85 -31.56
N LEU A 120 -13.27 -1.83 -30.27
CA LEU A 120 -13.40 -0.61 -29.47
C LEU A 120 -12.32 -0.61 -28.39
N LYS A 121 -11.43 0.39 -28.44
CA LYS A 121 -10.34 0.58 -27.49
C LYS A 121 -10.53 1.88 -26.72
N ILE A 122 -10.42 1.82 -25.40
CA ILE A 122 -10.38 2.99 -24.53
C ILE A 122 -8.96 3.15 -24.02
N ALA A 123 -8.29 4.25 -24.36
CA ALA A 123 -6.93 4.48 -23.87
C ALA A 123 -6.90 4.62 -22.34
N GLU A 124 -5.86 4.08 -21.72
CA GLU A 124 -5.53 4.45 -20.34
C GLU A 124 -5.22 5.95 -20.29
N ARG A 125 -5.65 6.59 -19.21
CA ARG A 125 -5.43 8.02 -19.04
C ARG A 125 -3.92 8.27 -18.96
N ALA A 126 -3.36 9.01 -19.91
CA ALA A 126 -2.08 9.67 -19.68
C ALA A 126 -2.29 10.68 -18.55
N GLU A 127 -1.44 10.62 -17.52
CA GLU A 127 -1.40 11.63 -16.45
C GLU A 127 -1.42 13.03 -17.08
N ASN A 128 -2.28 13.89 -16.54
CA ASN A 128 -2.49 15.22 -17.11
C ASN A 128 -1.15 15.96 -17.22
N ILE A 129 -0.78 16.41 -18.42
CA ILE A 129 0.27 17.42 -18.59
C ILE A 129 -0.26 18.73 -17.93
N PRO A 130 0.44 19.34 -16.96
CA PRO A 130 -0.03 20.54 -16.29
C PRO A 130 -0.06 21.73 -17.25
N GLY A 131 -1.24 22.32 -17.49
CA GLY A 131 -1.35 23.60 -18.22
C GLY A 131 -2.74 23.99 -18.70
N ASP A 132 -3.63 23.04 -19.01
CA ASP A 132 -4.86 23.37 -19.75
C ASP A 132 -6.13 23.25 -18.89
N LYS A 133 -6.39 24.27 -18.05
CA LYS A 133 -7.54 24.32 -17.11
C LYS A 133 -8.92 24.45 -17.78
N LYS A 134 -9.06 24.22 -19.08
CA LYS A 134 -10.33 24.41 -19.82
C LYS A 134 -10.87 23.20 -20.58
N ARG A 135 -10.18 22.06 -20.63
CA ARG A 135 -10.70 20.86 -21.31
C ARG A 135 -11.32 19.90 -20.30
N ILE A 136 -12.63 19.68 -20.40
CA ILE A 136 -13.34 18.69 -19.59
C ILE A 136 -12.75 17.30 -19.95
N PRO A 137 -12.29 16.49 -18.98
CA PRO A 137 -11.53 15.27 -19.27
C PRO A 137 -12.41 14.22 -19.94
N GLY A 138 -12.05 13.82 -21.16
CA GLY A 138 -12.63 12.68 -21.89
C GLY A 138 -11.58 11.58 -22.06
N TYR A 139 -12.04 10.34 -22.14
CA TYR A 139 -11.25 9.18 -22.53
C TYR A 139 -11.07 9.16 -24.04
N GLN A 140 -9.82 9.06 -24.49
CA GLN A 140 -9.51 8.87 -25.91
C GLN A 140 -10.03 7.48 -26.32
N THR A 141 -11.09 7.48 -27.14
CA THR A 141 -11.76 6.26 -27.59
C THR A 141 -11.46 6.05 -29.06
N SER A 142 -11.04 4.84 -29.43
CA SER A 142 -10.77 4.43 -30.81
C SER A 142 -11.70 3.29 -31.21
N MET A 143 -12.40 3.45 -32.32
CA MET A 143 -13.26 2.44 -32.93
C MET A 143 -12.65 2.06 -34.28
N LYS A 144 -12.21 0.81 -34.42
CA LYS A 144 -11.68 0.25 -35.66
C LYS A 144 -12.73 -0.68 -36.27
N LEU A 145 -13.01 -0.47 -37.56
CA LEU A 145 -13.81 -1.34 -38.40
C LEU A 145 -12.91 -2.02 -39.42
N GLU A 146 -13.01 -3.33 -39.58
CA GLU A 146 -12.20 -4.09 -40.54
C GLU A 146 -13.06 -5.01 -41.41
N ALA A 147 -12.76 -5.00 -42.72
CA ALA A 147 -13.43 -5.85 -43.70
C ALA A 147 -12.45 -6.18 -44.84
N ALA A 148 -12.30 -7.47 -45.17
CA ALA A 148 -11.46 -7.95 -46.29
C ALA A 148 -10.04 -7.34 -46.31
N GLY A 149 -9.38 -7.27 -45.14
CA GLY A 149 -8.02 -6.72 -44.98
C GLY A 149 -7.91 -5.20 -45.11
N ARG A 150 -9.04 -4.48 -45.16
CA ARG A 150 -9.09 -3.01 -45.13
C ARG A 150 -9.65 -2.55 -43.79
N GLU A 151 -9.10 -1.46 -43.26
CA GLU A 151 -9.52 -0.91 -41.98
C GLU A 151 -9.91 0.58 -42.07
N LEU A 152 -10.83 0.95 -41.20
CA LEU A 152 -11.23 2.33 -40.90
C LEU A 152 -11.15 2.54 -39.39
N ILE A 153 -10.32 3.49 -38.98
CA ILE A 153 -10.12 3.85 -37.57
C ILE A 153 -10.76 5.22 -37.33
N CYS A 154 -11.61 5.28 -36.32
CA CYS A 154 -12.37 6.46 -35.92
C CYS A 154 -12.04 6.78 -34.46
N ASN A 155 -11.66 8.01 -34.16
CA ASN A 155 -11.29 8.45 -32.82
C ASN A 155 -12.26 9.50 -32.29
N LYS A 156 -12.53 9.48 -30.99
CA LYS A 156 -13.30 10.53 -30.32
C LYS A 156 -13.00 10.56 -28.83
N ASP A 157 -12.97 11.75 -28.25
CA ASP A 157 -12.95 11.90 -26.80
C ASP A 157 -14.36 11.75 -26.23
N LEU A 158 -14.56 10.77 -25.36
CA LEU A 158 -15.83 10.47 -24.70
C LEU A 158 -15.70 10.56 -23.18
N LYS A 159 -16.71 11.06 -22.48
CA LYS A 159 -16.75 11.04 -21.01
C LYS A 159 -17.10 9.65 -20.49
N ALA A 160 -17.01 9.40 -19.18
CA ALA A 160 -17.67 8.24 -18.59
C ALA A 160 -19.20 8.32 -18.83
N GLY A 161 -19.86 7.18 -19.03
CA GLY A 161 -21.29 7.10 -19.30
C GLY A 161 -21.66 6.08 -20.38
N GLU A 162 -22.96 6.05 -20.70
CA GLU A 162 -23.55 5.13 -21.68
C GLU A 162 -23.58 5.75 -23.07
N TYR A 163 -23.24 4.95 -24.08
CA TYR A 163 -23.12 5.38 -25.46
C TYR A 163 -23.80 4.40 -26.40
N ARG A 164 -24.59 4.97 -27.32
CA ARG A 164 -25.17 4.30 -28.48
C ARG A 164 -24.69 5.00 -29.74
N LYS A 165 -23.98 4.31 -30.63
CA LYS A 165 -23.40 4.90 -31.85
C LYS A 165 -23.90 4.21 -33.11
N ALA A 166 -24.40 5.03 -34.03
CA ALA A 166 -24.90 4.57 -35.32
C ALA A 166 -23.78 4.56 -36.37
N ILE A 167 -23.50 3.38 -36.93
CA ILE A 167 -22.63 3.21 -38.09
C ILE A 167 -23.53 3.07 -39.32
N LYS A 168 -23.39 4.04 -40.23
CA LYS A 168 -24.19 4.14 -41.46
C LYS A 168 -23.47 3.43 -42.61
N ILE A 169 -24.15 2.49 -43.24
CA ILE A 169 -23.66 1.69 -44.37
C ILE A 169 -24.49 2.04 -45.60
N THR A 170 -23.84 2.56 -46.62
CA THR A 170 -24.47 3.02 -47.86
C THR A 170 -24.19 2.04 -48.98
N SER A 171 -25.22 1.71 -49.77
CA SER A 171 -25.15 0.84 -50.93
C SER A 171 -26.17 1.25 -51.99
N ALA A 172 -26.09 0.66 -53.19
CA ALA A 172 -27.11 0.84 -54.23
C ALA A 172 -28.51 0.38 -53.79
N GLY A 173 -28.58 -0.57 -52.83
CA GLY A 173 -29.83 -1.05 -52.23
C GLY A 173 -30.37 -0.19 -51.08
N GLY A 174 -29.82 1.01 -50.90
CA GLY A 174 -30.18 1.95 -49.84
C GLY A 174 -29.23 1.90 -48.65
N GLN A 175 -29.56 2.73 -47.66
CA GLN A 175 -28.77 2.89 -46.45
C GLN A 175 -29.27 1.95 -45.34
N ARG A 176 -28.32 1.36 -44.61
CA ARG A 176 -28.57 0.57 -43.39
C ARG A 176 -27.75 1.13 -42.25
N THR A 177 -28.25 0.93 -41.04
CA THR A 177 -27.59 1.39 -39.82
C THR A 177 -27.43 0.20 -38.90
N ILE A 178 -26.24 0.07 -38.32
CA ILE A 178 -25.98 -0.78 -37.17
C ILE A 178 -25.70 0.10 -35.95
N PHE A 179 -26.27 -0.25 -34.80
CA PHE A 179 -26.03 0.42 -33.53
C PHE A 179 -24.96 -0.33 -32.74
N VAL A 180 -24.06 0.42 -32.10
CA VAL A 180 -23.05 -0.10 -31.19
C VAL A 180 -23.27 0.53 -29.84
N ASP A 181 -23.62 -0.29 -28.86
CA ASP A 181 -23.87 0.08 -27.48
C ASP A 181 -22.67 -0.29 -26.60
N PHE A 182 -22.27 0.64 -25.74
CA PHE A 182 -21.20 0.42 -24.76
C PHE A 182 -21.28 1.43 -23.60
N ARG A 183 -20.73 1.06 -22.44
CA ARG A 183 -20.63 1.93 -21.26
C ARG A 183 -19.18 2.13 -20.85
N ILE A 184 -18.73 3.38 -20.78
CA ILE A 184 -17.40 3.74 -20.26
C ILE A 184 -17.51 3.98 -18.75
N HIS A 185 -16.84 3.16 -17.94
CA HIS A 185 -16.75 3.38 -16.48
C HIS A 185 -15.69 4.41 -16.14
N ALA A 186 -15.96 5.29 -15.18
CA ALA A 186 -14.89 6.14 -14.65
C ALA A 186 -13.93 5.32 -13.78
N LEU A 187 -12.62 5.58 -13.86
CA LEU A 187 -11.62 4.94 -12.97
C LEU A 187 -11.96 5.11 -11.47
N GLN A 188 -12.59 6.23 -11.10
CA GLN A 188 -13.05 6.49 -9.72
C GLN A 188 -14.35 5.78 -9.35
N GLU A 189 -15.10 5.22 -10.30
CA GLU A 189 -16.33 4.47 -10.00
C GLU A 189 -16.02 3.04 -9.57
N ILE A 190 -14.93 2.46 -10.06
CA ILE A 190 -14.49 1.11 -9.69
C ILE A 190 -14.08 1.10 -8.20
N PRO A 191 -14.54 0.14 -7.38
CA PRO A 191 -14.10 0.04 -5.99
C PRO A 191 -12.57 -0.12 -5.93
N SER A 192 -11.94 0.43 -4.90
CA SER A 192 -10.48 0.40 -4.74
C SER A 192 -10.11 0.35 -3.27
N ILE A 193 -9.57 -0.79 -2.83
CA ILE A 193 -9.16 -0.98 -1.43
C ILE A 193 -7.82 -0.28 -1.17
N SER A 194 -7.73 0.43 -0.05
CA SER A 194 -6.50 1.06 0.43
C SER A 194 -6.34 0.82 1.93
N LEU A 195 -5.19 0.30 2.36
CA LEU A 195 -4.89 0.00 3.76
C LEU A 195 -3.92 1.02 4.35
N ASN A 196 -4.15 1.49 5.57
CA ASN A 196 -3.29 2.45 6.25
C ASN A 196 -3.15 2.16 7.76
N PRO A 197 -1.94 1.85 8.28
CA PRO A 197 -0.72 1.56 7.53
C PRO A 197 -0.83 0.22 6.80
N GLN A 198 -0.02 0.04 5.75
CA GLN A 198 0.08 -1.25 5.04
C GLN A 198 1.05 -2.20 5.75
N ARG A 199 1.95 -1.69 6.60
CA ARG A 199 2.91 -2.48 7.36
C ARG A 199 2.78 -2.14 8.84
N LEU A 200 2.62 -3.17 9.66
CA LEU A 200 2.54 -3.06 11.10
C LEU A 200 3.86 -3.53 11.71
N ASP A 201 4.62 -2.59 12.25
CA ASP A 201 5.75 -2.88 13.12
C ASP A 201 5.28 -2.86 14.58
N LEU A 202 5.32 -4.02 15.23
CA LEU A 202 5.00 -4.16 16.65
C LEU A 202 6.23 -3.95 17.53
N GLY A 203 7.40 -3.72 16.93
CA GLY A 203 8.66 -3.56 17.61
C GLY A 203 9.05 -4.81 18.38
N THR A 204 9.82 -4.56 19.44
CA THR A 204 10.42 -5.60 20.27
C THR A 204 9.54 -5.93 21.47
N GLN A 205 9.20 -7.21 21.63
CA GLN A 205 8.20 -7.73 22.54
C GLN A 205 8.72 -8.93 23.35
N LEU A 206 8.14 -9.14 24.52
CA LEU A 206 8.34 -10.36 25.32
C LEU A 206 7.32 -11.43 24.91
N PRO A 207 7.66 -12.73 25.06
CA PRO A 207 6.69 -13.81 24.94
C PRO A 207 5.50 -13.63 25.92
N GLY A 208 4.33 -14.14 25.56
CA GLY A 208 3.14 -14.11 26.43
C GLY A 208 2.35 -12.80 26.45
N LYS A 209 2.63 -11.88 25.51
CA LYS A 209 1.89 -10.63 25.33
C LYS A 209 0.87 -10.75 24.20
N ILE A 210 -0.30 -10.14 24.41
CA ILE A 210 -1.28 -9.89 23.36
C ILE A 210 -1.18 -8.40 23.01
N ILE A 211 -0.81 -8.11 21.77
CA ILE A 211 -0.66 -6.75 21.25
C ILE A 211 -1.79 -6.48 20.27
N SER A 212 -2.34 -5.27 20.26
CA SER A 212 -3.38 -4.87 19.32
C SER A 212 -2.97 -3.62 18.56
N LYS A 213 -3.05 -3.67 17.23
CA LYS A 213 -2.83 -2.54 16.32
C LYS A 213 -4.05 -2.34 15.42
N ARG A 214 -4.14 -1.20 14.76
CA ARG A 214 -5.24 -0.86 13.85
C ARG A 214 -4.72 -0.64 12.44
N ILE A 215 -5.52 -1.07 11.47
CA ILE A 215 -5.39 -0.74 10.06
C ILE A 215 -6.70 -0.04 9.66
N GLU A 216 -6.58 1.14 9.07
CA GLU A 216 -7.65 1.84 8.40
C GLU A 216 -7.82 1.23 7.01
N LEU A 217 -9.04 0.80 6.69
CA LEU A 217 -9.43 0.34 5.38
C LEU A 217 -10.32 1.41 4.74
N ILE A 218 -9.89 1.89 3.58
CA ILE A 218 -10.52 2.99 2.86
C ILE A 218 -10.87 2.50 1.46
N ASN A 219 -12.10 2.73 1.03
CA ASN A 219 -12.47 2.60 -0.36
C ASN A 219 -12.18 3.92 -1.10
N LYS A 220 -11.19 3.91 -2.00
CA LYS A 220 -10.85 5.07 -2.86
C LYS A 220 -11.76 5.17 -4.09
N GLY A 221 -12.55 4.14 -4.37
CA GLY A 221 -13.58 4.13 -5.39
C GLY A 221 -14.90 4.75 -4.90
N ARG A 222 -15.90 4.81 -5.79
CA ARG A 222 -17.25 5.30 -5.47
C ARG A 222 -18.30 4.20 -5.36
N GLU A 223 -18.07 3.04 -5.99
CA GLU A 223 -18.92 1.86 -5.78
C GLU A 223 -18.56 1.12 -4.50
N MET A 224 -19.52 0.33 -3.99
CA MET A 224 -19.35 -0.44 -2.75
C MET A 224 -18.20 -1.43 -2.84
N LEU A 225 -17.22 -1.27 -1.96
CA LEU A 225 -16.18 -2.25 -1.73
C LEU A 225 -16.71 -3.33 -0.78
N ARG A 226 -16.74 -4.58 -1.24
CA ARG A 226 -17.00 -5.75 -0.39
C ARG A 226 -15.67 -6.45 -0.14
N TRP A 227 -15.29 -6.60 1.12
CA TRP A 227 -13.96 -7.11 1.48
C TRP A 227 -14.02 -8.19 2.56
N SER A 228 -13.01 -9.05 2.58
CA SER A 228 -12.82 -10.12 3.57
C SER A 228 -11.35 -10.42 3.77
N VAL A 229 -10.99 -10.94 4.94
CA VAL A 229 -9.64 -11.39 5.27
C VAL A 229 -9.52 -12.87 4.93
N ALA A 230 -8.55 -13.22 4.09
CA ALA A 230 -8.29 -14.61 3.73
C ALA A 230 -7.85 -15.38 4.98
N GLN A 231 -8.51 -16.50 5.26
CA GLN A 231 -8.04 -17.40 6.30
C GLN A 231 -6.83 -18.19 5.81
N PRO A 232 -5.81 -18.44 6.66
CA PRO A 232 -4.71 -19.33 6.32
C PRO A 232 -5.27 -20.73 5.97
N GLN A 233 -5.19 -21.13 4.70
CA GLN A 233 -5.62 -22.46 4.27
C GLN A 233 -4.63 -23.51 4.79
N ALA A 234 -5.16 -24.53 5.45
CA ALA A 234 -4.36 -25.54 6.16
C ALA A 234 -3.70 -26.60 5.26
N ASN A 235 -3.99 -26.64 3.96
CA ASN A 235 -3.72 -27.82 3.11
C ASN A 235 -3.30 -27.52 1.67
N VAL A 236 -2.63 -26.40 1.42
CA VAL A 236 -1.82 -26.30 0.20
C VAL A 236 -0.38 -26.42 0.67
N ALA A 237 0.35 -27.41 0.15
CA ALA A 237 1.80 -27.34 0.09
C ALA A 237 2.14 -26.10 -0.74
N GLN A 238 2.06 -24.93 -0.11
CA GLN A 238 2.73 -23.75 -0.60
C GLN A 238 4.19 -24.18 -0.61
N ILE A 239 4.75 -24.33 -1.80
CA ILE A 239 6.18 -24.10 -1.99
C ILE A 239 6.46 -22.88 -1.11
N PRO A 240 7.32 -22.99 -0.08
CA PRO A 240 7.65 -21.82 0.71
C PRO A 240 8.23 -20.86 -0.31
N GLY A 241 7.45 -19.88 -0.78
CA GLY A 241 8.03 -18.70 -1.39
C GLY A 241 9.03 -18.26 -0.35
N GLU A 242 10.31 -18.33 -0.69
CA GLU A 242 11.43 -18.17 0.24
C GLU A 242 11.02 -17.11 1.24
N LEU A 243 11.06 -17.46 2.52
CA LEU A 243 10.89 -16.47 3.59
C LEU A 243 11.82 -15.32 3.20
N GLN A 244 11.24 -14.22 2.73
CA GLN A 244 12.05 -13.09 2.31
C GLN A 244 12.83 -12.72 3.56
N LYS A 245 14.16 -12.79 3.47
CA LYS A 245 15.04 -12.53 4.60
C LYS A 245 15.06 -11.03 4.85
N GLU A 246 13.95 -10.47 5.31
CA GLU A 246 13.70 -9.04 5.30
C GLU A 246 12.97 -8.58 6.57
N ARG A 247 13.48 -7.55 7.24
CA ARG A 247 12.87 -6.97 8.43
C ARG A 247 12.39 -5.57 8.13
N TYR A 248 11.10 -5.31 8.25
CA TYR A 248 10.57 -3.95 8.25
C TYR A 248 10.78 -3.27 9.60
N LEU A 249 11.16 -1.99 9.57
CA LEU A 249 11.16 -1.10 10.73
C LEU A 249 10.37 0.16 10.40
N SER A 250 9.40 0.50 11.23
CA SER A 250 8.58 1.69 11.04
C SER A 250 9.24 2.93 11.63
N PHE A 251 9.11 4.06 10.93
CA PHE A 251 9.47 5.37 11.47
C PHE A 251 8.31 6.04 12.21
N HIS A 252 7.18 5.35 12.38
CA HIS A 252 6.03 5.87 13.10
C HIS A 252 6.37 6.18 14.56
N ASN A 253 5.97 7.36 15.03
CA ASN A 253 6.03 7.75 16.43
C ASN A 253 4.63 7.89 17.02
N GLU A 254 4.28 7.00 17.97
CA GLU A 254 2.98 7.01 18.64
C GLU A 254 2.82 8.15 19.65
N VAL A 255 3.93 8.67 20.20
CA VAL A 255 3.92 9.69 21.25
C VAL A 255 4.72 10.89 20.77
N LEU A 256 4.01 11.88 20.25
CA LEU A 256 4.60 13.13 19.78
C LEU A 256 4.72 14.12 20.95
N PRO A 257 5.93 14.59 21.30
CA PRO A 257 6.13 15.53 22.41
C PRO A 257 5.51 16.92 22.16
N GLU A 258 5.41 17.33 20.89
CA GLU A 258 4.85 18.60 20.45
C GLU A 258 4.12 18.41 19.10
N PRO A 259 2.91 18.98 18.91
CA PRO A 259 2.19 18.90 17.64
C PRO A 259 2.99 19.48 16.47
N GLY A 260 3.06 18.74 15.35
CA GLY A 260 3.70 19.23 14.11
C GLY A 260 5.24 19.15 14.08
N LYS A 261 5.90 18.63 15.13
CA LYS A 261 7.34 18.35 15.12
C LYS A 261 7.58 16.85 15.22
N TYR A 262 8.39 16.31 14.31
CA TYR A 262 8.80 14.90 14.39
C TYR A 262 10.04 14.74 15.26
N ILE A 263 10.02 13.73 16.12
CA ILE A 263 11.15 13.31 16.97
C ILE A 263 11.38 11.83 16.75
N ILE A 264 12.65 11.44 16.64
CA ILE A 264 13.08 10.05 16.42
C ILE A 264 12.56 9.18 17.58
N PRO A 265 11.80 8.10 17.29
CA PRO A 265 11.38 7.14 18.30
C PRO A 265 12.56 6.59 19.10
N GLU A 266 12.35 6.32 20.40
CA GLU A 266 13.42 5.86 21.30
C GLU A 266 14.19 4.66 20.74
N HIS A 267 13.48 3.69 20.16
CA HIS A 267 14.05 2.47 19.60
C HIS A 267 14.91 2.70 18.34
N LEU A 268 14.86 3.90 17.73
CA LEU A 268 15.64 4.26 16.55
C LEU A 268 16.76 5.26 16.83
N LYS A 269 16.88 5.82 18.04
CA LYS A 269 17.82 6.92 18.35
C LYS A 269 19.29 6.60 18.10
N ASP A 270 19.68 5.33 18.20
CA ASP A 270 21.07 4.90 17.97
C ASP A 270 21.35 4.59 16.48
N SER A 271 20.31 4.24 15.72
CA SER A 271 20.41 3.89 14.30
C SER A 271 20.07 5.04 13.36
N MET A 272 19.30 6.03 13.80
CA MET A 272 18.71 7.08 12.96
C MET A 272 19.17 8.47 13.38
N GLU A 273 19.48 9.31 12.39
CA GLU A 273 19.78 10.73 12.57
C GLU A 273 18.93 11.57 11.62
N LEU A 274 18.51 12.74 12.09
CA LEU A 274 17.75 13.71 11.32
C LEU A 274 18.52 15.03 11.25
N ILE A 275 18.66 15.56 10.04
CA ILE A 275 19.24 16.88 9.78
C ILE A 275 18.19 17.71 9.04
N GLY A 276 18.10 18.99 9.37
CA GLY A 276 17.12 19.91 8.78
C GLY A 276 15.78 19.92 9.52
N LYS A 277 14.74 20.41 8.84
CA LYS A 277 13.42 20.64 9.44
C LYS A 277 12.49 19.47 9.14
N TRP A 278 12.13 18.75 10.21
CA TRP A 278 11.21 17.61 10.15
C TRP A 278 9.92 17.90 10.92
N THR A 279 8.81 17.81 10.21
CA THR A 279 7.46 17.84 10.74
C THR A 279 6.90 16.43 10.80
N GLU A 280 5.73 16.24 11.40
CA GLU A 280 5.05 14.95 11.41
C GLU A 280 3.78 14.98 10.57
N LYS A 281 3.42 13.84 10.00
CA LYS A 281 2.10 13.57 9.43
C LYS A 281 1.66 12.19 9.87
N ASN A 282 0.58 12.11 10.64
CA ASN A 282 0.08 10.85 11.22
C ASN A 282 1.18 10.06 11.96
N GLY A 283 2.07 10.76 12.67
CA GLY A 283 3.19 10.14 13.39
C GLY A 283 4.41 9.79 12.54
N TYR A 284 4.38 9.96 11.22
CA TYR A 284 5.53 9.73 10.33
C TYR A 284 6.34 11.00 10.07
N PRO A 285 7.65 10.90 9.82
CA PRO A 285 8.49 12.03 9.46
C PRO A 285 8.11 12.58 8.08
N LEU A 286 7.81 13.88 8.04
CA LEU A 286 7.50 14.65 6.83
C LEU A 286 8.46 15.84 6.70
N SER A 287 9.09 15.98 5.54
CA SER A 287 9.92 17.14 5.20
C SER A 287 9.34 17.87 3.97
N LYS A 288 9.41 19.21 4.01
CA LYS A 288 9.01 20.11 2.91
C LYS A 288 10.25 20.86 2.43
N GLY A 289 10.65 20.63 1.18
CA GLY A 289 11.83 21.15 0.46
C GLY A 289 12.68 22.19 1.18
N ALA A 290 13.81 21.72 1.75
CA ALA A 290 14.99 22.51 2.13
C ALA A 290 16.03 21.58 2.77
N ALA A 291 16.91 20.95 1.97
CA ALA A 291 18.13 20.23 2.41
C ALA A 291 18.02 19.36 3.69
N SER A 292 16.84 18.82 3.99
CA SER A 292 16.64 17.92 5.12
C SER A 292 17.14 16.54 4.74
N SER A 293 17.78 15.85 5.68
CA SER A 293 18.22 14.48 5.46
C SER A 293 17.89 13.59 6.63
N ILE A 294 17.67 12.32 6.30
CA ILE A 294 17.54 11.22 7.25
C ILE A 294 18.66 10.23 6.94
N LYS A 295 19.42 9.89 7.98
CA LYS A 295 20.49 8.89 7.91
C LYS A 295 20.07 7.71 8.76
N TYR A 296 20.17 6.51 8.20
CA TYR A 296 19.85 5.28 8.90
C TYR A 296 21.00 4.28 8.78
N ARG A 297 21.45 3.78 9.92
CA ARG A 297 22.47 2.73 10.05
C ARG A 297 21.78 1.38 10.16
N PHE A 298 22.10 0.46 9.27
CA PHE A 298 21.57 -0.89 9.25
C PHE A 298 22.69 -1.92 9.23
N ASN A 299 22.36 -3.18 9.52
CA ASN A 299 23.24 -4.31 9.32
C ASN A 299 22.49 -5.36 8.53
N GLY A 300 22.96 -5.75 7.34
CA GLY A 300 22.25 -6.67 6.46
C GLY A 300 22.85 -6.73 5.06
N THR A 301 22.20 -7.44 4.14
CA THR A 301 22.63 -7.61 2.75
C THR A 301 21.92 -6.68 1.76
N GLY A 302 21.14 -5.71 2.24
CA GLY A 302 20.40 -4.79 1.39
C GLY A 302 19.32 -4.02 2.15
N ILE A 303 18.66 -3.09 1.47
CA ILE A 303 17.65 -2.22 2.07
C ILE A 303 16.67 -1.68 1.03
N SER A 304 15.39 -1.61 1.40
CA SER A 304 14.38 -0.81 0.72
C SER A 304 13.81 0.28 1.64
N VAL A 305 13.32 1.35 1.03
CA VAL A 305 12.74 2.50 1.72
C VAL A 305 11.30 2.67 1.28
N PHE A 306 10.41 2.98 2.22
CA PHE A 306 9.01 3.29 1.96
C PHE A 306 8.78 4.77 2.16
N LEU A 307 8.36 5.43 1.10
CA LEU A 307 8.14 6.87 1.08
C LEU A 307 6.74 7.17 0.52
N GLN A 308 6.32 8.43 0.61
CA GLN A 308 5.12 8.97 -0.05
C GLN A 308 5.37 10.43 -0.45
N SER A 309 5.00 10.80 -1.68
CA SER A 309 5.02 12.20 -2.13
C SER A 309 3.63 12.81 -2.10
N HIS A 310 3.52 13.99 -1.48
CA HIS A 310 2.29 14.78 -1.44
C HIS A 310 2.26 15.90 -2.50
N THR A 311 3.32 16.04 -3.30
CA THR A 311 3.43 17.05 -4.37
C THR A 311 4.02 16.42 -5.63
N GLU A 312 3.78 17.05 -6.79
CA GLU A 312 4.26 16.53 -8.08
C GLU A 312 5.79 16.66 -8.25
N ASP A 313 6.43 17.57 -7.49
CA ASP A 313 7.86 17.88 -7.48
C ASP A 313 8.65 17.14 -6.38
N GLY A 314 8.05 16.11 -5.75
CA GLY A 314 8.73 15.34 -4.71
C GLY A 314 10.00 14.67 -5.22
N ASN A 315 11.17 15.09 -4.73
CA ASN A 315 12.45 14.54 -5.18
C ASN A 315 13.42 14.34 -4.01
N CYS A 316 14.17 13.23 -4.04
CA CYS A 316 15.23 12.95 -3.08
C CYS A 316 16.48 12.36 -3.76
N SER A 317 17.64 12.66 -3.16
CA SER A 317 18.91 12.00 -3.48
C SER A 317 19.19 10.94 -2.42
N ILE A 318 19.59 9.74 -2.83
CA ILE A 318 19.89 8.66 -1.89
C ILE A 318 21.37 8.28 -2.01
N TYR A 319 22.01 8.17 -0.85
CA TYR A 319 23.39 7.75 -0.71
C TYR A 319 23.42 6.42 0.06
N LEU A 320 24.23 5.48 -0.41
CA LEU A 320 24.56 4.26 0.32
C LEU A 320 26.06 4.27 0.60
N ASP A 321 26.43 4.17 1.87
CA ASP A 321 27.82 4.23 2.32
C ASP A 321 28.58 5.44 1.72
N GLU A 322 27.93 6.60 1.76
CA GLU A 322 28.42 7.89 1.23
C GLU A 322 28.49 8.00 -0.30
N ILE A 323 28.14 6.94 -1.03
CA ILE A 323 28.10 6.92 -2.49
C ILE A 323 26.69 7.31 -2.97
N LEU A 324 26.61 8.34 -3.81
CA LEU A 324 25.36 8.76 -4.44
C LEU A 324 24.88 7.68 -5.41
N LEU A 325 23.63 7.26 -5.26
CA LEU A 325 22.98 6.30 -6.14
C LEU A 325 22.23 7.02 -7.26
N ASN A 326 22.43 6.54 -8.49
CA ASN A 326 21.62 6.92 -9.64
C ASN A 326 20.37 6.05 -9.68
N LEU A 327 19.34 6.48 -8.95
CA LEU A 327 18.03 5.83 -8.98
C LEU A 327 17.26 6.30 -10.22
N PRO A 328 16.44 5.44 -10.84
CA PRO A 328 15.70 5.83 -12.05
C PRO A 328 14.78 7.03 -11.77
N ASP A 329 14.56 7.90 -12.77
CA ASP A 329 13.78 9.17 -12.73
C ASP A 329 12.32 9.05 -12.25
N VAL A 330 11.91 7.87 -11.78
CA VAL A 330 10.54 7.45 -11.42
C VAL A 330 10.04 8.14 -10.13
N LEU A 331 10.71 9.16 -9.61
CA LEU A 331 10.26 9.90 -8.43
C LEU A 331 9.41 11.14 -8.77
N SER A 332 9.25 11.51 -10.04
CA SER A 332 8.36 12.59 -10.45
C SER A 332 6.88 12.24 -10.26
N GLY A 333 6.08 13.18 -9.78
CA GLY A 333 4.64 13.06 -9.61
C GLY A 333 4.17 12.87 -8.16
N GLN A 334 2.85 12.94 -7.94
CA GLN A 334 2.24 12.51 -6.68
C GLN A 334 2.12 10.99 -6.70
N TRP A 335 2.68 10.33 -5.69
CA TRP A 335 2.64 8.88 -5.59
C TRP A 335 2.44 8.48 -4.13
N GLU A 336 1.59 7.48 -3.93
CA GLU A 336 1.26 6.96 -2.61
C GLU A 336 2.06 5.67 -2.35
N LYS A 337 2.68 5.59 -1.16
CA LYS A 337 3.24 4.35 -0.57
C LYS A 337 4.15 3.56 -1.51
N LYS A 338 5.20 4.21 -2.02
CA LYS A 338 6.16 3.57 -2.92
C LYS A 338 7.28 2.88 -2.14
N GLU A 339 7.54 1.63 -2.48
CA GLU A 339 8.76 0.93 -2.11
C GLU A 339 9.86 1.26 -3.11
N LEU A 340 11.01 1.69 -2.61
CA LEU A 340 12.21 1.93 -3.39
C LEU A 340 13.30 1.01 -2.89
N VAL A 341 13.61 -0.02 -3.68
CA VAL A 341 14.73 -0.92 -3.41
C VAL A 341 16.02 -0.15 -3.66
N ILE A 342 16.81 0.07 -2.60
CA ILE A 342 18.03 0.87 -2.65
C ILE A 342 19.21 -0.01 -3.05
N ALA A 343 19.32 -1.19 -2.45
CA ALA A 343 20.35 -2.16 -2.75
C ALA A 343 19.94 -3.57 -2.33
N GLU A 344 20.45 -4.55 -3.09
CA GLU A 344 20.38 -5.99 -2.83
C GLU A 344 21.77 -6.59 -3.01
N GLY A 345 22.06 -7.71 -2.35
CA GLY A 345 23.31 -8.44 -2.52
C GLY A 345 24.55 -7.75 -1.94
N LEU A 346 24.38 -6.83 -0.99
CA LEU A 346 25.50 -6.29 -0.21
C LEU A 346 26.15 -7.39 0.63
N ALA A 347 27.42 -7.23 0.98
CA ALA A 347 28.07 -8.09 1.95
C ALA A 347 27.36 -7.97 3.31
N GLU A 348 27.10 -9.09 4.01
CA GLU A 348 26.48 -9.02 5.34
C GLU A 348 27.38 -8.20 6.28
N GLY A 349 26.87 -7.06 6.75
CA GLY A 349 27.64 -6.15 7.57
C GLY A 349 26.95 -4.81 7.80
N PRO A 350 27.62 -3.89 8.51
CA PRO A 350 27.10 -2.56 8.78
C PRO A 350 27.13 -1.68 7.52
N HIS A 351 26.02 -1.00 7.27
CA HIS A 351 25.82 -0.08 6.15
C HIS A 351 25.05 1.15 6.59
N VAL A 352 25.09 2.19 5.76
CA VAL A 352 24.43 3.46 6.02
C VAL A 352 23.69 3.93 4.78
N VAL A 353 22.37 4.12 4.91
CA VAL A 353 21.57 4.83 3.90
C VAL A 353 21.35 6.27 4.35
N THR A 354 21.54 7.23 3.45
CA THR A 354 21.20 8.65 3.67
C THR A 354 20.25 9.10 2.58
N ILE A 355 19.10 9.63 2.97
CA ILE A 355 18.09 10.16 2.05
C ILE A 355 18.03 11.67 2.26
N VAL A 356 18.32 12.42 1.19
CA VAL A 356 18.35 13.88 1.19
C VAL A 356 17.15 14.39 0.39
N ILE A 357 16.23 15.07 1.07
CA ILE A 357 15.04 15.65 0.46
C ILE A 357 15.44 16.93 -0.25
N ARG A 358 15.25 16.97 -1.57
CA ARG A 358 15.62 18.11 -2.42
C ARG A 358 14.44 19.05 -2.59
N GLU A 359 13.34 18.52 -3.11
CA GLU A 359 12.15 19.29 -3.49
C GLU A 359 10.87 18.55 -3.08
N GLY A 360 9.75 19.28 -3.09
CA GLY A 360 8.43 18.78 -2.74
C GLY A 360 8.23 18.42 -1.26
N SER A 361 7.19 17.60 -1.02
CA SER A 361 6.75 17.19 0.31
C SER A 361 6.81 15.66 0.44
N LEU A 362 7.88 15.15 1.04
CA LEU A 362 8.14 13.72 1.19
C LEU A 362 7.93 13.24 2.63
N GLU A 363 7.10 12.22 2.76
CA GLU A 363 6.83 11.45 3.98
C GLU A 363 7.58 10.12 3.91
N LEU A 364 8.16 9.65 5.02
CA LEU A 364 8.83 8.34 5.08
C LEU A 364 8.12 7.43 6.09
N GLU A 365 7.62 6.29 5.62
CA GLU A 365 6.90 5.31 6.44
C GLU A 365 7.87 4.46 7.27
N GLY A 366 8.99 4.07 6.66
CA GLY A 366 9.97 3.18 7.26
C GLY A 366 10.91 2.59 6.23
N ILE A 367 11.58 1.51 6.63
CA ILE A 367 12.57 0.80 5.80
C ILE A 367 12.40 -0.70 5.96
N LYS A 368 12.94 -1.46 5.02
CA LYS A 368 13.04 -2.92 5.12
C LYS A 368 14.48 -3.35 4.86
N VAL A 369 15.07 -4.02 5.82
CA VAL A 369 16.47 -4.46 5.80
C VAL A 369 16.56 -5.92 5.38
N PHE A 370 17.35 -6.22 4.36
CA PHE A 370 17.53 -7.58 3.85
C PHE A 370 18.66 -8.34 4.58
N GLY A 371 18.67 -9.66 4.49
CA GLY A 371 19.63 -10.55 5.16
C GLY A 371 19.22 -10.98 6.57
N LYS A 372 18.02 -10.64 7.04
CA LYS A 372 17.51 -11.05 8.36
C LYS A 372 16.58 -12.25 8.27
N ASP A 373 16.91 -13.33 8.98
CA ASP A 373 16.05 -14.49 9.04
C ASP A 373 14.74 -14.15 9.78
N ILE A 374 13.62 -14.32 9.09
CA ILE A 374 12.28 -14.11 9.61
C ILE A 374 11.56 -15.45 9.75
N MET A 375 10.92 -15.68 10.89
CA MET A 375 10.08 -16.83 11.16
C MET A 375 8.61 -16.50 10.86
N ARG A 376 7.84 -17.49 10.40
CA ARG A 376 6.37 -17.40 10.44
C ARG A 376 5.87 -17.81 11.82
N GLY A 377 4.85 -17.12 12.31
CA GLY A 377 4.19 -17.53 13.55
C GLY A 377 3.25 -18.73 13.35
N PRO A 378 2.89 -19.43 14.44
CA PRO A 378 1.99 -20.57 14.40
C PRO A 378 0.57 -20.12 14.05
N ARG A 379 -0.26 -21.03 13.53
CA ARG A 379 -1.65 -20.71 13.16
C ARG A 379 -2.40 -20.06 14.34
N GLY A 380 -3.05 -18.92 14.06
CA GLY A 380 -3.85 -18.19 15.04
C GLY A 380 -3.09 -17.14 15.85
N TRP A 381 -1.76 -17.03 15.69
CA TRP A 381 -0.97 -15.99 16.35
C TRP A 381 -1.34 -14.57 15.91
N ILE A 382 -1.93 -14.42 14.72
CA ILE A 382 -2.54 -13.19 14.23
C ILE A 382 -4.06 -13.41 14.10
N THR A 383 -4.85 -12.51 14.68
CA THR A 383 -6.31 -12.48 14.55
C THR A 383 -6.75 -11.10 14.08
N VAL A 384 -7.66 -11.05 13.10
CA VAL A 384 -8.15 -9.80 12.49
C VAL A 384 -9.65 -9.65 12.74
N PHE A 385 -10.08 -8.47 13.19
CA PHE A 385 -11.48 -8.16 13.47
C PHE A 385 -11.86 -6.70 13.10
N PRO A 386 -12.94 -6.47 12.34
CA PRO A 386 -13.75 -7.47 11.66
C PRO A 386 -12.97 -8.21 10.55
N ASN A 387 -13.37 -9.44 10.22
CA ASN A 387 -12.73 -10.24 9.18
C ASN A 387 -13.43 -10.13 7.81
N SER A 388 -14.52 -9.38 7.71
CA SER A 388 -15.19 -9.02 6.47
C SER A 388 -16.08 -7.82 6.70
N GLY A 389 -16.36 -7.07 5.64
CA GLY A 389 -17.21 -5.88 5.70
C GLY A 389 -17.55 -5.33 4.33
N THR A 390 -18.27 -4.21 4.35
CA THR A 390 -18.57 -3.41 3.18
C THR A 390 -18.25 -1.95 3.48
N THR A 391 -17.61 -1.26 2.55
CA THR A 391 -17.14 0.12 2.73
C THR A 391 -17.58 0.97 1.53
N MET A 392 -18.23 2.10 1.78
CA MET A 392 -18.52 3.09 0.73
C MET A 392 -17.49 4.23 0.73
N THR A 393 -17.60 5.17 1.67
CA THR A 393 -16.73 6.36 1.75
C THR A 393 -16.15 6.58 3.14
N GLU A 394 -16.69 5.85 4.11
CA GLU A 394 -16.23 5.81 5.49
C GLU A 394 -14.88 5.10 5.63
N ILE A 395 -14.20 5.38 6.75
CA ILE A 395 -12.98 4.69 7.14
C ILE A 395 -13.37 3.54 8.06
N ASP A 396 -13.07 2.31 7.66
CA ASP A 396 -13.24 1.12 8.49
C ASP A 396 -11.99 0.86 9.32
N TYR A 397 -12.16 0.72 10.63
CA TYR A 397 -11.05 0.43 11.55
C TYR A 397 -10.95 -1.06 11.82
N ILE A 398 -9.90 -1.69 11.30
CA ILE A 398 -9.62 -3.12 11.42
C ILE A 398 -8.61 -3.35 12.53
N ASN A 399 -9.01 -4.09 13.58
CA ASN A 399 -8.13 -4.45 14.67
C ASN A 399 -7.34 -5.72 14.33
N VAL A 400 -6.03 -5.64 14.47
CA VAL A 400 -5.09 -6.74 14.31
C VAL A 400 -4.54 -7.08 15.70
N LYS A 401 -4.84 -8.29 16.18
CA LYS A 401 -4.33 -8.84 17.43
C LYS A 401 -3.20 -9.80 17.15
N VAL A 402 -2.08 -9.64 17.84
CA VAL A 402 -0.92 -10.52 17.78
C VAL A 402 -0.72 -11.16 19.15
N ASP A 403 -0.81 -12.49 19.22
CA ASP A 403 -0.56 -13.29 20.41
C ASP A 403 0.85 -13.89 20.35
N THR A 404 1.70 -13.44 21.25
CA THR A 404 3.11 -13.86 21.34
C THR A 404 3.33 -15.01 22.32
N SER A 405 2.27 -15.62 22.87
CA SER A 405 2.36 -16.65 23.92
C SER A 405 3.08 -17.91 23.49
N ASN A 406 2.98 -18.27 22.21
CA ASN A 406 3.59 -19.47 21.64
C ASN A 406 4.76 -19.15 20.69
N LEU A 407 5.34 -17.96 20.81
CA LEU A 407 6.48 -17.54 20.01
C LEU A 407 7.78 -17.71 20.80
N THR A 408 8.74 -18.38 20.19
CA THR A 408 10.11 -18.45 20.70
C THR A 408 10.87 -17.17 20.35
N PRO A 409 12.02 -16.89 20.98
CA PRO A 409 12.81 -15.72 20.63
C PRO A 409 13.25 -15.70 19.16
N GLY A 410 13.17 -14.53 18.54
CA GLY A 410 13.61 -14.23 17.18
C GLY A 410 12.64 -13.30 16.43
N TYR A 411 12.91 -13.07 15.16
CA TYR A 411 12.12 -12.16 14.32
C TYR A 411 10.98 -12.90 13.64
N TYR A 412 9.77 -12.35 13.72
CA TYR A 412 8.59 -12.90 13.06
C TYR A 412 8.00 -11.92 12.06
N GLY A 413 7.47 -12.47 10.97
CA GLY A 413 6.78 -11.72 9.94
C GLY A 413 5.71 -12.56 9.25
N ASP A 414 4.58 -11.92 8.90
CA ASP A 414 3.51 -12.54 8.12
C ASP A 414 2.74 -11.52 7.29
N LYS A 415 1.88 -12.02 6.41
CA LYS A 415 1.03 -11.20 5.54
C LYS A 415 -0.45 -11.48 5.83
N ILE A 416 -1.24 -10.44 6.05
CA ILE A 416 -2.70 -10.49 6.02
C ILE A 416 -3.15 -10.17 4.60
N ILE A 417 -3.89 -11.09 3.99
CA ILE A 417 -4.44 -10.91 2.63
C ILE A 417 -5.89 -10.44 2.75
N PHE A 418 -6.18 -9.24 2.27
CA PHE A 418 -7.52 -8.69 2.12
C PHE A 418 -8.00 -8.96 0.69
N LYS A 419 -9.08 -9.72 0.57
CA LYS A 419 -9.76 -10.01 -0.69
C LYS A 419 -10.95 -9.09 -0.86
N SER A 420 -11.13 -8.51 -2.03
CA SER A 420 -12.27 -7.66 -2.34
C SER A 420 -12.82 -7.88 -3.74
N ASN A 421 -13.97 -7.27 -4.04
CA ASN A 421 -14.50 -7.18 -5.41
C ASN A 421 -13.65 -6.26 -6.33
N ALA A 422 -12.61 -5.62 -5.81
CA ALA A 422 -11.64 -4.80 -6.55
C ALA A 422 -10.29 -5.50 -6.79
N GLY A 423 -10.07 -6.67 -6.19
CA GLY A 423 -8.77 -7.35 -6.18
C GLY A 423 -8.29 -7.69 -4.78
N GLU A 424 -7.01 -8.02 -4.66
CA GLU A 424 -6.36 -8.37 -3.40
C GLU A 424 -5.40 -7.26 -2.97
N GLU A 425 -5.40 -6.97 -1.67
CA GLU A 425 -4.43 -6.07 -1.04
C GLU A 425 -3.80 -6.77 0.18
N LYS A 426 -2.55 -6.45 0.50
CA LYS A 426 -1.77 -7.16 1.53
C LYS A 426 -1.30 -6.18 2.58
N ALA A 427 -1.53 -6.52 3.85
CA ALA A 427 -0.84 -5.90 4.97
C ALA A 427 0.26 -6.82 5.49
N GLU A 428 1.40 -6.24 5.86
CA GLU A 428 2.52 -6.99 6.46
C GLU A 428 2.59 -6.74 7.97
N ILE A 429 2.99 -7.73 8.74
CA ILE A 429 3.15 -7.66 10.20
C ILE A 429 4.54 -8.10 10.54
N TYR A 430 5.21 -7.36 11.43
CA TYR A 430 6.53 -7.70 11.95
C TYR A 430 6.56 -7.55 13.47
N VAL A 431 7.18 -8.51 14.16
CA VAL A 431 7.44 -8.45 15.61
C VAL A 431 8.76 -9.11 15.93
N ASP A 432 9.50 -8.54 16.87
CA ASP A 432 10.76 -9.08 17.39
C ASP A 432 10.50 -9.66 18.77
N ILE A 433 10.67 -10.98 18.93
CA ILE A 433 10.44 -11.68 20.19
C ILE A 433 11.78 -11.89 20.89
N MET A 434 11.93 -11.35 22.09
CA MET A 434 13.16 -11.53 22.86
C MET A 434 13.15 -12.76 23.75
N SER A 435 14.35 -13.22 24.08
CA SER A 435 14.59 -14.26 25.09
C SER A 435 14.07 -13.85 26.46
N ASP A 436 13.20 -14.68 27.04
CA ASP A 436 12.81 -14.63 28.45
C ASP A 436 13.89 -15.25 29.36
N SER A 437 15.17 -14.97 29.11
CA SER A 437 16.29 -15.46 29.94
C SER A 437 16.36 -14.79 31.32
N GLY A 438 15.29 -14.13 31.76
CA GLY A 438 15.31 -13.12 32.80
C GLY A 438 16.16 -11.90 32.40
N PRO A 439 15.95 -10.75 33.07
CA PRO A 439 16.83 -9.62 32.88
C PRO A 439 18.26 -10.00 33.29
N LYS A 440 19.21 -9.93 32.34
CA LYS A 440 20.64 -9.93 32.68
C LYS A 440 20.92 -8.64 33.44
N ILE A 441 21.23 -8.78 34.72
CA ILE A 441 21.47 -7.67 35.64
C ILE A 441 22.96 -7.32 35.70
N ILE A 442 23.26 -6.04 35.87
CA ILE A 442 24.61 -5.50 36.05
C ILE A 442 24.70 -4.88 37.45
N ASP A 443 25.72 -5.26 38.23
CA ASP A 443 25.99 -4.62 39.51
C ASP A 443 26.49 -3.18 39.31
N VAL A 444 25.86 -2.23 39.99
CA VAL A 444 26.31 -0.83 40.04
C VAL A 444 27.03 -0.61 41.36
N TYR A 445 28.30 -0.24 41.27
CA TYR A 445 29.14 0.05 42.41
C TYR A 445 29.06 1.53 42.79
N LEU A 446 28.92 1.81 44.09
CA LEU A 446 29.02 3.15 44.64
C LEU A 446 30.44 3.42 45.14
N TYR A 447 30.94 4.58 44.75
CA TYR A 447 32.19 5.18 45.19
C TYR A 447 31.91 6.57 45.75
N SER A 448 32.49 6.92 46.90
CA SER A 448 32.24 8.20 47.57
C SER A 448 33.54 8.95 47.91
N LYS A 449 33.48 10.28 47.85
CA LYS A 449 34.50 11.19 48.39
C LYS A 449 33.89 12.54 48.70
N ASP A 450 34.09 13.08 49.90
CA ASP A 450 33.63 14.43 50.28
C ASP A 450 32.16 14.73 49.92
N LYS A 451 31.26 13.74 50.05
CA LYS A 451 29.84 13.78 49.64
C LYS A 451 29.59 13.95 48.14
N ASP A 452 30.55 13.60 47.30
CA ASP A 452 30.35 13.27 45.88
C ASP A 452 30.17 11.75 45.74
N TYR A 453 29.16 11.33 44.99
CA TYR A 453 28.71 9.94 44.89
C TYR A 453 28.71 9.49 43.43
N LEU A 454 29.69 8.66 43.10
CA LEU A 454 29.88 8.10 41.77
C LEU A 454 29.32 6.67 41.72
N PHE A 455 28.43 6.43 40.77
CA PHE A 455 27.90 5.12 40.44
C PHE A 455 28.51 4.65 39.12
N THR A 456 29.07 3.43 39.11
CA THR A 456 29.69 2.84 37.92
C THR A 456 29.44 1.34 37.83
N ILE A 457 29.29 0.84 36.61
CA ILE A 457 29.22 -0.59 36.29
C ILE A 457 30.57 -1.21 35.98
N ASP A 458 31.60 -0.38 35.75
CA ASP A 458 32.94 -0.84 35.41
C ASP A 458 34.01 -0.09 36.22
N PRO A 459 34.21 -0.49 37.48
CA PRO A 459 35.26 0.09 38.32
C PRO A 459 36.67 -0.12 37.76
N GLN A 460 36.88 -1.13 36.91
CA GLN A 460 38.20 -1.43 36.35
C GLN A 460 38.54 -0.45 35.24
N ALA A 461 37.61 -0.19 34.31
CA ALA A 461 37.77 0.83 33.29
C ALA A 461 37.92 2.24 33.89
N GLU A 462 37.25 2.52 35.00
CA GLU A 462 37.33 3.82 35.69
C GLU A 462 38.43 3.91 36.76
N SER A 463 39.25 2.85 36.92
CA SER A 463 40.23 2.72 38.01
C SER A 463 41.17 3.93 38.13
N LYS A 464 41.64 4.48 37.00
CA LYS A 464 42.47 5.68 36.98
C LYS A 464 41.80 6.86 37.69
N ARG A 465 40.53 7.15 37.39
CA ARG A 465 39.77 8.24 38.01
C ARG A 465 39.49 7.95 39.48
N LEU A 466 39.09 6.72 39.80
CA LEU A 466 38.75 6.32 41.16
C LEU A 466 39.95 6.47 42.10
N ILE A 467 41.14 6.00 41.67
CA ILE A 467 42.37 6.05 42.45
C ILE A 467 42.94 7.47 42.50
N GLN A 468 43.12 8.13 41.34
CA GLN A 468 43.73 9.46 41.29
C GLN A 468 42.91 10.52 42.04
N ASN A 469 41.58 10.41 42.00
CA ASN A 469 40.71 11.33 42.71
C ASN A 469 40.39 10.87 44.13
N GLY A 470 40.87 9.71 44.59
CA GLY A 470 40.72 9.24 45.97
C GLY A 470 39.30 8.85 46.38
N TYR A 471 38.52 8.29 45.45
CA TYR A 471 37.21 7.73 45.78
C TYR A 471 37.33 6.43 46.57
N LEU A 472 36.51 6.27 47.60
CA LEU A 472 36.43 5.06 48.41
C LEU A 472 35.27 4.19 47.93
N LYS A 473 35.50 2.89 47.81
CA LYS A 473 34.46 1.91 47.41
C LYS A 473 33.50 1.66 48.58
N GLU A 474 32.22 1.94 48.38
CA GLU A 474 31.15 1.67 49.35
C GLU A 474 30.53 0.28 49.16
N GLY A 475 30.59 -0.26 47.93
CA GLY A 475 30.05 -1.58 47.59
C GLY A 475 29.05 -1.54 46.43
N ILE A 476 28.20 -2.55 46.32
CA ILE A 476 27.12 -2.60 45.33
C ILE A 476 25.94 -1.79 45.87
N ALA A 477 25.50 -0.78 45.12
CA ALA A 477 24.39 0.08 45.51
C ALA A 477 23.03 -0.44 45.05
N PHE A 478 22.95 -0.91 43.80
CA PHE A 478 21.77 -1.47 43.17
C PHE A 478 22.18 -2.19 41.88
N ARG A 479 21.25 -2.88 41.23
CA ARG A 479 21.50 -3.52 39.94
C ARG A 479 20.66 -2.91 38.82
N LEU A 480 21.32 -2.61 37.72
CA LEU A 480 20.71 -2.17 36.46
C LEU A 480 20.51 -3.35 35.53
N PHE A 481 19.84 -3.09 34.41
CA PHE A 481 19.59 -4.04 33.35
C PHE A 481 20.66 -3.90 32.26
N MET A 482 21.00 -5.01 31.60
CA MET A 482 21.81 -4.96 30.38
C MET A 482 21.11 -4.12 29.30
N PRO A 483 21.88 -3.44 28.43
CA PRO A 483 21.32 -2.81 27.23
C PRO A 483 20.40 -3.76 26.47
N GLN A 484 19.34 -3.22 25.86
CA GLN A 484 18.30 -3.97 25.12
C GLN A 484 17.36 -4.83 25.98
N THR A 485 17.40 -4.73 27.32
CA THR A 485 16.39 -5.38 28.16
C THR A 485 14.99 -4.74 27.94
N PRO A 486 13.93 -5.50 27.67
CA PRO A 486 12.58 -4.96 27.42
C PRO A 486 12.02 -4.17 28.60
N GLY A 487 11.31 -3.09 28.30
CA GLY A 487 10.70 -2.22 29.32
C GLY A 487 11.71 -1.36 30.09
N THR A 488 12.95 -1.29 29.61
CA THR A 488 14.02 -0.49 30.19
C THR A 488 14.59 0.47 29.17
N THR A 489 15.20 1.55 29.62
CA THR A 489 15.87 2.55 28.77
C THR A 489 17.24 2.88 29.38
N ASN A 490 18.14 3.46 28.60
CA ASN A 490 19.47 3.87 29.04
C ASN A 490 19.39 4.75 30.29
N PHE A 491 20.29 4.54 31.25
CA PHE A 491 20.45 5.37 32.44
C PHE A 491 21.76 6.15 32.32
N TYR A 492 21.62 7.43 32.02
CA TYR A 492 22.72 8.32 31.68
C TYR A 492 23.34 8.97 32.91
N ARG A 493 24.63 9.32 32.82
CA ARG A 493 25.41 10.01 33.84
C ARG A 493 25.96 11.33 33.32
N TRP A 494 25.92 12.36 34.17
CA TRP A 494 26.60 13.64 33.97
C TRP A 494 27.38 14.04 35.22
N TYR A 495 28.46 14.80 35.04
CA TYR A 495 29.29 15.32 36.12
C TYR A 495 29.45 16.84 36.07
N ASN A 496 29.23 17.53 37.19
CA ASN A 496 29.52 18.95 37.34
C ASN A 496 30.78 19.16 38.20
N PRO A 497 31.91 19.63 37.64
CA PRO A 497 33.17 19.76 38.36
C PRO A 497 33.16 20.87 39.43
N VAL A 498 32.34 21.91 39.26
CA VAL A 498 32.24 23.03 40.22
C VAL A 498 31.44 22.61 41.45
N LYS A 499 30.28 21.97 41.24
CA LYS A 499 29.41 21.49 42.32
C LYS A 499 29.92 20.19 42.95
N ARG A 500 30.76 19.44 42.22
CA ARG A 500 31.15 18.06 42.50
C ARG A 500 29.91 17.18 42.66
N ASP A 501 29.13 17.14 41.60
CA ASP A 501 27.83 16.48 41.57
C ASP A 501 27.73 15.53 40.38
N HIS A 502 27.36 14.27 40.65
CA HIS A 502 26.96 13.33 39.63
C HIS A 502 25.44 13.23 39.54
N TYR A 503 24.90 13.52 38.36
CA TYR A 503 23.48 13.45 38.07
C TYR A 503 23.18 12.26 37.16
N TYR A 504 22.07 11.56 37.43
CA TYR A 504 21.66 10.38 36.68
C TYR A 504 20.19 10.47 36.28
N HIS A 505 19.91 10.18 35.02
CA HIS A 505 18.54 10.18 34.51
C HIS A 505 18.44 9.24 33.31
N TYR A 506 17.24 8.71 33.06
CA TYR A 506 16.99 7.93 31.84
C TYR A 506 16.64 8.78 30.61
N ASP A 507 16.51 10.10 30.80
CA ASP A 507 16.23 11.05 29.73
C ASP A 507 17.54 11.75 29.42
N ARG A 508 17.98 11.66 28.15
CA ARG A 508 19.23 12.27 27.68
C ARG A 508 19.21 13.81 27.76
N SER A 509 18.04 14.43 27.86
CA SER A 509 17.91 15.87 28.11
C SER A 509 17.97 16.25 29.59
N GLY A 510 18.07 15.27 30.50
CA GLY A 510 18.17 15.48 31.94
C GLY A 510 16.81 15.59 32.66
N GLY A 511 15.70 15.21 32.03
CA GLY A 511 14.39 15.10 32.71
C GLY A 511 13.88 16.44 33.25
N GLY A 512 14.08 17.53 32.50
CA GLY A 512 13.67 18.89 32.89
C GLY A 512 14.66 19.62 33.81
N LYS A 513 15.75 18.97 34.23
CA LYS A 513 16.84 19.64 34.96
C LYS A 513 17.68 20.50 34.01
N LYS A 514 18.05 21.71 34.45
CA LYS A 514 19.10 22.50 33.78
C LYS A 514 20.46 21.84 33.98
N LEU A 515 21.09 21.42 32.88
CA LEU A 515 22.39 20.75 32.86
C LEU A 515 23.57 21.73 32.69
N ASP A 516 23.38 23.02 33.00
CA ASP A 516 24.44 24.03 32.89
C ASP A 516 25.64 23.67 33.77
N GLY A 517 26.82 23.58 33.13
CA GLY A 517 28.08 23.17 33.77
C GLY A 517 28.21 21.68 34.04
N TYR A 518 27.28 20.84 33.56
CA TYR A 518 27.42 19.38 33.59
C TYR A 518 28.04 18.87 32.29
N VAL A 519 29.00 17.96 32.43
CA VAL A 519 29.63 17.22 31.33
C VAL A 519 28.95 15.86 31.22
N TYR A 520 28.50 15.49 30.02
CA TYR A 520 27.90 14.17 29.75
C TYR A 520 28.97 13.09 29.78
N GLU A 521 28.75 12.02 30.56
CA GLU A 521 29.70 10.93 30.75
C GLU A 521 29.23 9.58 30.16
N GLY A 522 28.08 9.55 29.49
CA GLY A 522 27.56 8.35 28.83
C GLY A 522 26.49 7.60 29.63
N THR A 523 26.25 6.34 29.25
CA THR A 523 25.30 5.42 29.90
C THR A 523 26.01 4.51 30.91
N ILE A 524 25.34 4.17 32.01
CA ILE A 524 25.81 3.21 33.01
C ILE A 524 24.96 1.93 33.04
N GLY A 525 24.20 1.65 31.97
CA GLY A 525 23.29 0.50 31.85
C GLY A 525 21.85 0.95 31.63
N ASN A 526 20.89 0.03 31.70
CA ASN A 526 19.47 0.35 31.53
C ASN A 526 18.69 0.33 32.86
N ILE A 527 17.71 1.22 32.98
CA ILE A 527 16.78 1.30 34.10
C ILE A 527 15.34 1.13 33.62
N ALA A 528 14.49 0.52 34.45
CA ALA A 528 13.07 0.42 34.15
C ALA A 528 12.35 1.73 34.54
N THR A 529 11.49 2.26 33.67
CA THR A 529 10.71 3.49 33.93
C THR A 529 9.34 3.19 34.51
N SER A 530 8.92 1.92 34.47
CA SER A 530 7.72 1.39 35.12
C SER A 530 8.08 0.16 35.96
N ARG A 531 7.28 -0.12 36.99
CA ARG A 531 7.53 -1.23 37.92
C ARG A 531 7.50 -2.57 37.18
N MET A 532 8.61 -3.29 37.21
CA MET A 532 8.75 -4.65 36.67
C MET A 532 8.79 -5.70 37.80
N THR A 533 8.59 -6.97 37.47
CA THR A 533 8.69 -8.08 38.43
C THR A 533 10.06 -8.08 39.12
N ASN A 534 10.05 -8.18 40.46
CA ASN A 534 11.23 -8.16 41.33
C ASN A 534 12.09 -6.89 41.19
N THR A 535 11.45 -5.73 41.03
CA THR A 535 12.13 -4.42 41.07
C THR A 535 11.66 -3.59 42.26
N ARG A 536 12.48 -2.61 42.64
CA ARG A 536 12.22 -1.62 43.68
C ARG A 536 12.58 -0.23 43.18
N GLU A 537 12.02 0.79 43.81
CA GLU A 537 12.24 2.18 43.47
C GLU A 537 13.69 2.59 43.75
N LEU A 538 14.32 3.27 42.78
CA LEU A 538 15.55 4.02 42.99
C LEU A 538 15.17 5.48 43.28
N TYR A 539 15.32 5.90 44.54
CA TYR A 539 14.99 7.26 44.95
C TYR A 539 16.13 8.21 44.62
N ARG A 540 15.79 9.36 44.05
CA ARG A 540 16.68 10.50 43.84
C ARG A 540 16.49 11.48 44.99
N TRP A 541 17.61 11.94 45.54
CA TRP A 541 17.66 12.88 46.64
C TRP A 541 18.50 14.09 46.25
N PHE A 542 18.08 15.29 46.65
CA PHE A 542 18.76 16.54 46.33
C PHE A 542 19.06 17.36 47.59
N ASN A 543 20.28 17.85 47.71
CA ASN A 543 20.68 18.75 48.79
C ASN A 543 20.74 20.20 48.27
N PRO A 544 19.78 21.07 48.66
CA PRO A 544 19.71 22.44 48.14
C PRO A 544 20.87 23.33 48.59
N SER A 545 21.51 23.04 49.72
CA SER A 545 22.64 23.84 50.22
C SER A 545 23.94 23.59 49.45
N THR A 546 24.09 22.40 48.87
CA THR A 546 25.31 22.02 48.12
C THR A 546 25.07 21.85 46.62
N GLY A 547 23.82 21.74 46.20
CA GLY A 547 23.44 21.48 44.81
C GLY A 547 23.70 20.04 44.34
N ARG A 548 23.91 19.08 45.26
CA ARG A 548 24.32 17.71 44.96
C ARG A 548 23.18 16.69 45.06
N HIS A 549 23.28 15.61 44.29
CA HIS A 549 22.32 14.53 44.22
C HIS A 549 22.88 13.25 44.85
N TYR A 550 21.96 12.38 45.25
CA TYR A 550 22.26 11.05 45.76
C TYR A 550 21.14 10.08 45.35
N TYR A 551 21.51 8.83 45.09
CA TYR A 551 20.58 7.80 44.60
C TYR A 551 20.64 6.59 45.52
N SER A 552 19.47 6.08 45.92
CA SER A 552 19.40 4.95 46.84
C SER A 552 18.06 4.25 46.77
N THR A 553 18.07 2.94 46.96
CA THR A 553 16.85 2.14 47.11
C THR A 553 16.28 2.20 48.54
N ASN A 554 16.95 2.88 49.47
CA ASN A 554 16.45 3.10 50.82
C ASN A 554 15.62 4.40 50.89
N ALA A 555 14.32 4.26 51.14
CA ALA A 555 13.38 5.38 51.28
C ALA A 555 13.70 6.32 52.46
N LYS A 556 14.54 5.90 53.41
CA LYS A 556 14.97 6.68 54.58
C LYS A 556 16.42 7.18 54.48
N ALA A 557 16.96 7.27 53.25
CA ALA A 557 18.35 7.62 53.01
C ALA A 557 18.74 9.04 53.43
N ALA A 558 17.79 9.94 53.72
CA ALA A 558 18.03 11.31 54.19
C ALA A 558 18.33 11.42 55.71
N THR A 559 18.97 10.41 56.30
CA THR A 559 19.31 10.37 57.74
C THR A 559 20.83 10.29 57.96
N GLY A 560 21.30 10.59 59.18
CA GLY A 560 22.73 10.53 59.53
C GLY A 560 23.61 11.48 58.71
N GLU A 561 24.64 10.94 58.06
CA GLU A 561 25.61 11.69 57.23
C GLU A 561 24.99 12.38 56.00
N ARG A 562 23.77 11.99 55.64
CA ARG A 562 22.98 12.53 54.51
C ARG A 562 21.90 13.52 54.98
N LYS A 563 22.01 14.03 56.21
CA LYS A 563 21.17 15.12 56.73
C LYS A 563 21.25 16.34 55.80
N GLY A 564 20.10 16.84 55.37
CA GLY A 564 19.98 17.99 54.46
C GLY A 564 19.62 17.62 53.01
N TYR A 565 19.66 16.34 52.64
CA TYR A 565 19.06 15.87 51.40
C TYR A 565 17.53 15.81 51.52
N ARG A 566 16.84 16.23 50.46
CA ARG A 566 15.38 16.20 50.31
C ARG A 566 15.00 15.24 49.20
N PHE A 567 13.82 14.65 49.31
CA PHE A 567 13.29 13.78 48.26
C PHE A 567 13.08 14.59 46.97
N ASP A 568 13.58 14.07 45.85
CA ASP A 568 13.58 14.73 44.54
C ASP A 568 12.92 13.86 43.44
N GLY A 569 12.31 12.74 43.84
CA GLY A 569 11.55 11.85 42.97
C GLY A 569 12.13 10.44 42.85
N ILE A 570 11.49 9.63 42.00
CA ILE A 570 11.93 8.28 41.67
C ILE A 570 12.70 8.36 40.36
N ALA A 571 13.97 7.96 40.37
CA ALA A 571 14.80 7.91 39.18
C ALA A 571 14.42 6.76 38.24
N GLY A 572 13.82 5.70 38.77
CA GLY A 572 13.32 4.53 38.04
C GLY A 572 13.21 3.32 38.96
N TYR A 573 13.14 2.13 38.37
CA TYR A 573 13.05 0.86 39.09
C TYR A 573 14.29 -0.01 38.79
N VAL A 574 14.90 -0.52 39.86
CA VAL A 574 16.17 -1.27 39.86
C VAL A 574 16.01 -2.58 40.63
N ARG A 575 16.99 -3.49 40.55
CA ARG A 575 16.99 -4.75 41.30
C ARG A 575 17.81 -4.69 42.58
#